data_AF-A0A945C397-F1
#
_entry.id   AF-A0A945C397-F1
#
_cell.length_a   1.000
_cell.length_b   1.000
_cell.length_c   1.000
_cell.angle_alpha   90.00
_cell.angle_beta   90.00
_cell.angle_gamma   90.00
#
_symmetry.space_group_name_H-M   'P 1'
#
loop_
_entity.id
_entity.type
_entity.pdbx_description
1 polymer ?
#
loop_
_entity_poly.entity_id
_entity_poly.type
_entity_poly.pdbx_seq_one_letter_code
_entity_poly.pdbx_strand_id
1 'polypeptide(L)'
;NLVFQSNNPDWGVNCDQIFIIDKSDDLSNKKPKMISTGLGRTTCAYFMPDGKHIVYASTHLGNPECPEAPLRVEGKYVWPIYDTYDIFVSDLDGKIVNQLTNEIGYDAEATVSPKGDKIVFTSTRTGDLELFTMNIDGTDVKQITNELGYDGGAFFSPDGSKIIFRASRPKTKEEIDEYKGLLKEGFVQPTDLEIFVCDADGSNLKQVTYLGNANWSPFWHPSGEKILFSSNFDAEAGFPFNIYMIDLNGRNLKQITYDKMFDSFPVFSNNGEYLIFASNRNNGGNRDTNVFIAEWID
;
A
#
# COMPACT_ATOMS: atom_id res chain seq x y z
N ASN A 1 -6.21 -18.10 -2.48
CA ASN A 1 -5.33 -17.24 -3.31
C ASN A 1 -4.90 -15.98 -2.58
N LEU A 2 -3.62 -15.68 -2.65
CA LEU A 2 -3.00 -14.42 -2.24
C LEU A 2 -2.28 -13.82 -3.45
N VAL A 3 -2.38 -12.50 -3.61
CA VAL A 3 -1.55 -11.74 -4.55
C VAL A 3 -0.51 -10.95 -3.78
N PHE A 4 0.71 -10.90 -4.28
CA PHE A 4 1.80 -10.19 -3.63
C PHE A 4 2.83 -9.71 -4.64
N GLN A 5 3.62 -8.74 -4.21
CA GLN A 5 4.69 -8.14 -4.99
C GLN A 5 6.02 -8.77 -4.58
N SER A 6 6.88 -9.06 -5.55
CA SER A 6 8.23 -9.54 -5.30
C SER A 6 9.18 -9.14 -6.42
N ASN A 7 10.45 -8.98 -6.07
CA ASN A 7 11.57 -8.79 -6.98
C ASN A 7 12.66 -9.85 -6.74
N ASN A 8 12.26 -11.04 -6.26
CA ASN A 8 13.21 -12.08 -5.91
C ASN A 8 14.06 -12.50 -7.15
N PRO A 9 15.39 -12.26 -7.12
CA PRO A 9 16.27 -12.53 -8.26
C PRO A 9 16.39 -14.04 -8.57
N ASP A 10 16.16 -14.91 -7.59
CA ASP A 10 16.17 -16.38 -7.78
C ASP A 10 15.05 -16.84 -8.71
N TRP A 11 14.01 -16.01 -8.90
CA TRP A 11 12.93 -16.25 -9.85
C TRP A 11 13.21 -15.65 -11.23
N GLY A 12 14.41 -15.12 -11.47
CA GLY A 12 14.79 -14.45 -12.72
C GLY A 12 14.05 -13.14 -12.92
N VAL A 13 13.77 -12.42 -11.84
CA VAL A 13 13.02 -11.17 -11.84
C VAL A 13 13.91 -10.07 -11.29
N ASN A 14 14.04 -8.97 -12.04
CA ASN A 14 14.92 -7.84 -11.69
C ASN A 14 14.13 -6.56 -11.31
N CYS A 15 12.81 -6.63 -11.26
CA CYS A 15 11.93 -5.53 -10.91
C CYS A 15 10.75 -6.03 -10.08
N ASP A 16 10.05 -5.13 -9.39
CA ASP A 16 8.87 -5.54 -8.65
C ASP A 16 7.78 -6.02 -9.61
N GLN A 17 7.36 -7.27 -9.46
CA GLN A 17 6.31 -7.91 -10.24
C GLN A 17 5.25 -8.51 -9.31
N ILE A 18 4.03 -8.62 -9.82
CA ILE A 18 2.88 -9.20 -9.11
C ILE A 18 2.79 -10.70 -9.39
N PHE A 19 2.65 -11.47 -8.31
CA PHE A 19 2.51 -12.92 -8.31
C PHE A 19 1.25 -13.36 -7.58
N ILE A 20 0.81 -14.58 -7.85
CA ILE A 20 -0.27 -15.27 -7.14
C ILE A 20 0.20 -16.60 -6.58
N ILE A 21 -0.28 -16.91 -5.37
CA ILE A 21 -0.13 -18.22 -4.73
C ILE A 21 -1.46 -18.69 -4.15
N ASP A 22 -1.59 -20.00 -3.96
CA ASP A 22 -2.57 -20.60 -3.06
C ASP A 22 -1.96 -20.89 -1.67
N LYS A 23 -2.81 -21.12 -0.65
CA LYS A 23 -2.39 -21.48 0.70
C LYS A 23 -1.56 -22.78 0.73
N SER A 24 -1.73 -23.67 -0.26
CA SER A 24 -0.96 -24.92 -0.36
C SER A 24 0.41 -24.76 -1.05
N ASP A 25 0.73 -23.60 -1.63
CA ASP A 25 1.99 -23.42 -2.35
C ASP A 25 3.18 -23.31 -1.40
N ASP A 26 4.29 -23.95 -1.78
CA ASP A 26 5.60 -23.84 -1.11
C ASP A 26 6.56 -23.02 -1.97
N LEU A 27 6.80 -21.79 -1.53
CA LEU A 27 7.69 -20.83 -2.21
C LEU A 27 9.19 -21.17 -2.07
N SER A 28 9.57 -22.10 -1.19
CA SER A 28 10.99 -22.48 -1.02
C SER A 28 11.54 -23.27 -2.20
N ASN A 29 10.67 -23.92 -2.98
CA ASN A 29 11.06 -24.83 -4.05
C ASN A 29 10.47 -24.50 -5.42
N LYS A 30 9.56 -23.51 -5.51
CA LYS A 30 8.81 -23.22 -6.74
C LYS A 30 8.58 -21.73 -6.91
N LYS A 31 8.96 -21.21 -8.08
CA LYS A 31 8.58 -19.85 -8.51
C LYS A 31 7.05 -19.74 -8.60
N PRO A 32 6.43 -18.74 -7.95
CA PRO A 32 4.99 -18.50 -8.05
C PRO A 32 4.60 -18.01 -9.44
N LYS A 33 3.32 -18.12 -9.78
CA LYS A 33 2.83 -17.66 -11.08
C LYS A 33 2.83 -16.13 -11.11
N MET A 34 3.57 -15.54 -12.03
CA MET A 34 3.50 -14.10 -12.32
C MET A 34 2.18 -13.79 -13.01
N ILE A 35 1.49 -12.74 -12.57
CA ILE A 35 0.20 -12.27 -13.11
C ILE A 35 0.23 -10.80 -13.52
N SER A 36 1.44 -10.25 -13.60
CA SER A 36 1.77 -8.97 -14.22
C SER A 36 2.50 -9.22 -15.53
N THR A 37 2.82 -8.15 -16.27
CA THR A 37 3.41 -8.23 -17.61
C THR A 37 4.87 -8.70 -17.65
N GLY A 38 5.58 -8.68 -16.52
CA GLY A 38 7.03 -8.86 -16.49
C GLY A 38 7.82 -7.62 -16.96
N LEU A 39 7.13 -6.52 -17.29
CA LEU A 39 7.70 -5.28 -17.80
C LEU A 39 7.44 -4.13 -16.81
N GLY A 40 8.33 -3.14 -16.82
CA GLY A 40 8.29 -1.99 -15.93
C GLY A 40 8.38 -2.40 -14.46
N ARG A 41 8.12 -1.44 -13.56
CA ARG A 41 7.84 -1.73 -12.16
C ARG A 41 6.34 -1.90 -11.97
N THR A 42 5.95 -2.75 -11.03
CA THR A 42 4.56 -2.89 -10.60
C THR A 42 4.43 -2.68 -9.09
N THR A 43 3.25 -2.28 -8.65
CA THR A 43 2.97 -2.11 -7.22
C THR A 43 1.49 -2.31 -6.89
N CYS A 44 1.21 -2.58 -5.60
CA CYS A 44 -0.11 -2.53 -4.98
C CYS A 44 -1.21 -3.29 -5.74
N ALA A 45 -1.09 -4.61 -5.80
CA ALA A 45 -2.14 -5.44 -6.40
C ALA A 45 -3.30 -5.71 -5.42
N TYR A 46 -4.52 -5.72 -5.94
CA TYR A 46 -5.74 -6.06 -5.20
C TYR A 46 -6.71 -6.86 -6.09
N PHE A 47 -7.48 -7.79 -5.51
CA PHE A 47 -8.45 -8.57 -6.29
C PHE A 47 -9.65 -7.72 -6.71
N MET A 48 -10.10 -7.91 -7.94
CA MET A 48 -11.38 -7.40 -8.41
C MET A 48 -12.54 -8.22 -7.82
N PRO A 49 -13.79 -7.69 -7.79
CA PRO A 49 -14.92 -8.33 -7.10
C PRO A 49 -15.29 -9.72 -7.62
N ASP A 50 -14.91 -10.05 -8.86
CA ASP A 50 -15.16 -11.36 -9.47
C ASP A 50 -14.18 -12.46 -9.04
N GLY A 51 -13.11 -12.11 -8.31
CA GLY A 51 -12.06 -13.01 -7.88
C GLY A 51 -11.23 -13.62 -9.02
N LYS A 52 -11.36 -13.09 -10.24
CA LYS A 52 -10.72 -13.58 -11.48
C LYS A 52 -9.81 -12.55 -12.12
N HIS A 53 -9.90 -11.30 -11.69
CA HIS A 53 -9.01 -10.23 -12.11
C HIS A 53 -8.34 -9.57 -10.91
N ILE A 54 -7.25 -8.87 -11.17
CA ILE A 54 -6.58 -8.00 -10.22
C ILE A 54 -6.49 -6.59 -10.79
N VAL A 55 -6.55 -5.59 -9.92
CA VAL A 55 -6.09 -4.24 -10.20
C VAL A 55 -4.68 -4.08 -9.67
N TYR A 56 -3.79 -3.41 -10.40
CA TYR A 56 -2.43 -3.09 -9.97
C TYR A 56 -1.91 -1.89 -10.77
N ALA A 57 -0.87 -1.22 -10.25
CA ALA A 57 -0.22 -0.14 -11.00
C ALA A 57 1.06 -0.61 -11.68
N SER A 58 1.38 -0.06 -12.85
CA SER A 58 2.59 -0.40 -13.59
C SER A 58 3.16 0.75 -14.43
N THR A 59 4.49 0.80 -14.58
CA THR A 59 5.20 1.78 -15.41
C THR A 59 5.42 1.32 -16.85
N HIS A 60 4.96 0.12 -17.23
CA HIS A 60 5.38 -0.57 -18.45
C HIS A 60 5.06 0.16 -19.76
N LEU A 61 4.06 1.05 -19.77
CA LEU A 61 3.74 1.88 -20.95
C LEU A 61 4.67 3.07 -21.10
N GLY A 62 5.19 3.63 -20.00
CA GLY A 62 6.21 4.68 -20.04
C GLY A 62 7.59 4.15 -20.40
N ASN A 63 7.97 3.01 -19.81
CA ASN A 63 9.20 2.29 -20.13
C ASN A 63 9.06 0.80 -19.73
N PRO A 64 9.33 -0.17 -20.64
CA PRO A 64 9.31 -1.59 -20.30
C PRO A 64 10.44 -2.03 -19.36
N GLU A 65 11.51 -1.24 -19.23
CA GLU A 65 12.61 -1.52 -18.30
C GLU A 65 12.26 -1.14 -16.86
N CYS A 66 12.97 -1.76 -15.91
CA CYS A 66 12.78 -1.43 -14.50
C CYS A 66 13.32 -0.02 -14.20
N PRO A 67 12.47 0.93 -13.75
CA PRO A 67 12.95 2.25 -13.35
C PRO A 67 13.86 2.16 -12.12
N GLU A 68 14.83 3.07 -12.06
CA GLU A 68 15.76 3.21 -10.93
C GLU A 68 14.99 3.51 -9.63
N ALA A 69 15.28 2.76 -8.57
CA ALA A 69 14.70 2.96 -7.26
C ALA A 69 15.78 3.32 -6.23
N PRO A 70 16.25 4.57 -6.21
CA PRO A 70 17.22 4.99 -5.20
C PRO A 70 16.59 4.87 -3.80
N LEU A 71 17.27 4.14 -2.91
CA LEU A 71 16.84 4.04 -1.51
C LEU A 71 17.07 5.34 -0.74
N ARG A 72 18.04 6.15 -1.19
CA ARG A 72 18.40 7.41 -0.56
C ARG A 72 18.76 8.50 -1.56
N VAL A 73 18.34 9.72 -1.26
CA VAL A 73 18.75 10.96 -1.94
C VAL A 73 19.31 11.90 -0.88
N GLU A 74 20.54 12.37 -1.07
CA GLU A 74 21.26 13.23 -0.10
C GLU A 74 21.28 12.66 1.32
N GLY A 75 21.36 11.33 1.44
CA GLY A 75 21.38 10.61 2.72
C GLY A 75 20.02 10.33 3.35
N LYS A 76 18.94 10.91 2.84
CA LYS A 76 17.55 10.72 3.30
C LYS A 76 16.92 9.48 2.68
N TYR A 77 16.17 8.70 3.45
CA TYR A 77 15.41 7.56 2.91
C TYR A 77 14.19 8.08 2.15
N VAL A 78 14.01 7.63 0.90
CA VAL A 78 12.96 8.12 0.02
C VAL A 78 12.18 6.98 -0.64
N TRP A 79 10.95 7.28 -1.03
CA TRP A 79 10.14 6.47 -1.95
C TRP A 79 10.07 7.17 -3.30
N PRO A 80 10.47 6.49 -4.40
CA PRO A 80 10.29 7.00 -5.75
C PRO A 80 8.82 7.08 -6.15
N ILE A 81 8.46 8.20 -6.76
CA ILE A 81 7.15 8.52 -7.32
C ILE A 81 7.35 8.63 -8.83
N TYR A 82 7.15 7.52 -9.54
CA TYR A 82 7.28 7.51 -11.00
C TYR A 82 6.04 8.12 -11.64
N ASP A 83 6.25 9.11 -12.52
CA ASP A 83 5.23 9.83 -13.28
C ASP A 83 4.65 9.04 -14.47
N THR A 84 4.99 7.76 -14.56
CA THR A 84 4.57 6.83 -15.62
C THR A 84 3.73 5.68 -15.06
N TYR A 85 3.40 5.71 -13.77
CA TYR A 85 2.52 4.71 -13.18
C TYR A 85 1.09 4.94 -13.63
N ASP A 86 0.52 3.92 -14.27
CA ASP A 86 -0.90 3.83 -14.57
C ASP A 86 -1.51 2.60 -13.89
N ILE A 87 -2.82 2.62 -13.69
CA ILE A 87 -3.59 1.54 -13.09
C ILE A 87 -4.18 0.64 -14.17
N PHE A 88 -3.93 -0.67 -14.05
CA PHE A 88 -4.37 -1.69 -15.00
C PHE A 88 -5.18 -2.77 -14.30
N VAL A 89 -6.02 -3.44 -15.09
CA VAL A 89 -6.71 -4.67 -14.70
C VAL A 89 -6.17 -5.82 -15.55
N SER A 90 -5.72 -6.90 -14.91
CA SER A 90 -5.34 -8.14 -15.60
C SER A 90 -6.14 -9.34 -15.09
N ASP A 91 -6.25 -10.37 -15.93
CA ASP A 91 -6.67 -11.69 -15.47
C ASP A 91 -5.55 -12.40 -14.70
N LEU A 92 -5.87 -13.55 -14.10
CA LEU A 92 -4.89 -14.36 -13.36
C LEU A 92 -3.86 -15.08 -14.26
N ASP A 93 -3.89 -14.86 -15.58
CA ASP A 93 -2.88 -15.30 -16.54
C ASP A 93 -1.93 -14.16 -16.95
N GLY A 94 -2.14 -12.95 -16.41
CA GLY A 94 -1.31 -11.77 -16.68
C GLY A 94 -1.70 -10.99 -17.94
N LYS A 95 -2.83 -11.34 -18.57
CA LYS A 95 -3.35 -10.57 -19.71
C LYS A 95 -4.06 -9.32 -19.20
N ILE A 96 -3.58 -8.16 -19.59
CA ILE A 96 -4.27 -6.88 -19.35
C ILE A 96 -5.61 -6.88 -20.10
N VAL A 97 -6.69 -6.68 -19.37
CA VAL A 97 -8.06 -6.57 -19.90
C VAL A 97 -8.59 -5.14 -19.88
N ASN A 98 -8.00 -4.25 -19.08
CA ASN A 98 -8.34 -2.84 -19.05
C ASN A 98 -7.18 -1.96 -18.55
N GLN A 99 -7.16 -0.71 -18.98
CA GLN A 99 -6.32 0.37 -18.44
C GLN A 99 -7.27 1.43 -17.86
N LEU A 100 -7.19 1.68 -16.54
CA LEU A 100 -8.12 2.54 -15.81
C LEU A 100 -7.67 4.00 -15.76
N THR A 101 -6.36 4.25 -15.89
CA THR A 101 -5.77 5.60 -15.94
C THR A 101 -4.78 5.69 -17.09
N ASN A 102 -4.58 6.89 -17.61
CA ASN A 102 -3.66 7.18 -18.71
C ASN A 102 -3.12 8.62 -18.67
N GLU A 103 -3.21 9.26 -17.51
CA GLU A 103 -2.77 10.63 -17.29
C GLU A 103 -1.28 10.65 -16.92
N ILE A 104 -0.57 11.72 -17.27
CA ILE A 104 0.81 11.88 -16.82
C ILE A 104 0.80 12.06 -15.30
N GLY A 105 1.62 11.28 -14.61
CA GLY A 105 1.75 11.32 -13.17
C GLY A 105 1.84 9.94 -12.55
N TYR A 106 1.96 9.92 -11.23
CA TYR A 106 1.81 8.73 -10.42
C TYR A 106 0.32 8.44 -10.21
N ASP A 107 -0.19 7.35 -10.77
CA ASP A 107 -1.48 6.73 -10.41
C ASP A 107 -1.23 5.31 -9.90
N ALA A 108 -1.31 5.12 -8.57
CA ALA A 108 -1.02 3.83 -7.96
C ALA A 108 -1.76 3.59 -6.64
N GLU A 109 -1.36 2.55 -5.90
CA GLU A 109 -1.90 2.22 -4.56
C GLU A 109 -3.41 1.92 -4.57
N ALA A 110 -3.89 1.34 -5.67
CA ALA A 110 -5.31 1.10 -5.91
C ALA A 110 -5.86 -0.07 -5.08
N THR A 111 -7.01 0.13 -4.43
CA THR A 111 -7.77 -0.92 -3.74
C THR A 111 -9.26 -0.83 -4.06
N VAL A 112 -9.98 -1.95 -3.92
CA VAL A 112 -11.38 -2.08 -4.36
C VAL A 112 -12.32 -2.04 -3.16
N SER A 113 -13.43 -1.32 -3.29
CA SER A 113 -14.54 -1.31 -2.33
C SER A 113 -15.12 -2.72 -2.15
N PRO A 114 -15.41 -3.19 -0.91
CA PRO A 114 -16.07 -4.47 -0.69
C PRO A 114 -17.45 -4.60 -1.36
N LYS A 115 -18.08 -3.48 -1.73
CA LYS A 115 -19.32 -3.46 -2.52
C LYS A 115 -19.10 -3.75 -4.01
N GLY A 116 -17.85 -3.71 -4.47
CA GLY A 116 -17.47 -3.93 -5.87
C GLY A 116 -17.85 -2.81 -6.83
N ASP A 117 -18.15 -1.61 -6.30
CA ASP A 117 -18.63 -0.46 -7.05
C ASP A 117 -17.55 0.58 -7.34
N LYS A 118 -16.53 0.69 -6.47
CA LYS A 118 -15.51 1.73 -6.53
C LYS A 118 -14.08 1.21 -6.31
N ILE A 119 -13.14 2.00 -6.80
CA ILE A 119 -11.71 1.89 -6.55
C ILE A 119 -11.26 3.18 -5.85
N VAL A 120 -10.40 3.08 -4.83
CA VAL A 120 -9.65 4.20 -4.24
C VAL A 120 -8.19 4.04 -4.62
N PHE A 121 -7.50 5.14 -4.91
CA PHE A 121 -6.11 5.13 -5.35
C PHE A 121 -5.42 6.48 -5.08
N THR A 122 -4.10 6.50 -5.10
CA THR A 122 -3.28 7.72 -4.92
C THR A 122 -2.89 8.28 -6.28
N SER A 123 -3.00 9.61 -6.43
CA SER A 123 -2.62 10.31 -7.66
C SER A 123 -1.88 11.61 -7.41
N THR A 124 -0.99 11.97 -8.34
CA THR A 124 -0.31 13.29 -8.41
C THR A 124 -1.00 14.30 -9.32
N ARG A 125 -2.16 13.97 -9.91
CA ARG A 125 -2.81 14.80 -10.95
C ARG A 125 -3.17 16.23 -10.55
N THR A 126 -3.23 16.52 -9.25
CA THR A 126 -3.48 17.85 -8.69
C THR A 126 -2.21 18.57 -8.22
N GLY A 127 -1.03 18.00 -8.48
CA GLY A 127 0.28 18.54 -8.10
C GLY A 127 0.76 18.11 -6.71
N ASP A 128 -0.02 17.29 -6.00
CA ASP A 128 0.34 16.64 -4.74
C ASP A 128 -0.18 15.20 -4.74
N LEU A 129 0.33 14.34 -3.85
CA LEU A 129 -0.10 12.94 -3.70
C LEU A 129 -1.40 12.87 -2.89
N GLU A 130 -2.53 12.85 -3.60
CA GLU A 130 -3.86 12.88 -3.04
C GLU A 130 -4.63 11.58 -3.32
N LEU A 131 -5.63 11.28 -2.51
CA LEU A 131 -6.55 10.17 -2.75
C LEU A 131 -7.64 10.57 -3.73
N PHE A 132 -7.95 9.63 -4.61
CA PHE A 132 -9.06 9.70 -5.53
C PHE A 132 -9.87 8.41 -5.48
N THR A 133 -11.15 8.53 -5.84
CA THR A 133 -11.99 7.38 -6.14
C THR A 133 -12.45 7.40 -7.59
N MET A 134 -12.78 6.24 -8.12
CA MET A 134 -13.45 6.08 -9.40
C MET A 134 -14.43 4.90 -9.31
N ASN A 135 -15.34 4.78 -10.27
CA ASN A 135 -16.14 3.58 -10.46
C ASN A 135 -15.25 2.39 -10.84
N ILE A 136 -15.73 1.17 -10.64
CA ILE A 136 -14.99 -0.07 -10.92
C ILE A 136 -14.52 -0.21 -12.38
N ASP A 137 -15.16 0.53 -13.30
CA ASP A 137 -14.82 0.57 -14.73
C ASP A 137 -13.84 1.71 -15.11
N GLY A 138 -13.41 2.53 -14.15
CA GLY A 138 -12.51 3.67 -14.33
C GLY A 138 -13.21 5.02 -14.52
N THR A 139 -14.54 5.07 -14.58
CA THR A 139 -15.30 6.33 -14.78
C THR A 139 -15.54 7.09 -13.46
N ASP A 140 -16.02 8.34 -13.53
CA ASP A 140 -16.41 9.16 -12.37
C ASP A 140 -15.28 9.39 -11.34
N VAL A 141 -14.09 9.76 -11.84
CA VAL A 141 -12.93 10.09 -11.00
C VAL A 141 -13.24 11.30 -10.10
N LYS A 142 -13.06 11.15 -8.80
CA LYS A 142 -13.34 12.16 -7.76
C LYS A 142 -12.19 12.26 -6.78
N GLN A 143 -11.75 13.48 -6.50
CA GLN A 143 -10.76 13.76 -5.46
C GLN A 143 -11.39 13.60 -4.06
N ILE A 144 -10.67 12.96 -3.14
CA ILE A 144 -11.11 12.67 -1.77
C ILE A 144 -10.35 13.53 -0.76
N THR A 145 -9.07 13.78 -0.98
CA THR A 145 -8.20 14.57 -0.11
C THR A 145 -7.61 15.75 -0.86
N ASN A 146 -7.28 16.82 -0.16
CA ASN A 146 -6.72 18.05 -0.74
C ASN A 146 -5.82 18.84 0.24
N GLU A 147 -5.29 18.15 1.24
CA GLU A 147 -4.43 18.75 2.25
C GLU A 147 -2.96 18.47 1.91
N LEU A 148 -2.12 19.50 1.96
CA LEU A 148 -0.70 19.39 1.62
C LEU A 148 -0.02 18.23 2.37
N GLY A 149 0.64 17.35 1.62
CA GLY A 149 1.39 16.21 2.11
C GLY A 149 1.10 14.93 1.34
N TYR A 150 1.77 13.84 1.73
CA TYR A 150 1.55 12.55 1.10
C TYR A 150 0.27 11.91 1.64
N ASP A 151 -0.65 11.50 0.77
CA ASP A 151 -1.81 10.65 1.09
C ASP A 151 -1.78 9.36 0.28
N GLY A 152 -1.75 8.20 0.96
CA GLY A 152 -1.72 6.92 0.24
C GLY A 152 -2.00 5.67 1.05
N GLY A 153 -1.84 4.52 0.39
CA GLY A 153 -2.08 3.19 0.95
C GLY A 153 -3.50 3.02 1.48
N ALA A 154 -4.49 3.47 0.70
CA ALA A 154 -5.86 3.60 1.17
C ALA A 154 -6.69 2.32 1.03
N PHE A 155 -7.59 2.06 1.98
CA PHE A 155 -8.53 0.92 1.95
C PHE A 155 -9.94 1.34 2.38
N PHE A 156 -10.95 0.81 1.71
CA PHE A 156 -12.34 0.93 2.15
C PHE A 156 -12.63 0.10 3.41
N SER A 157 -13.51 0.61 4.27
CA SER A 157 -14.06 -0.15 5.40
C SER A 157 -14.85 -1.38 4.93
N PRO A 158 -15.08 -2.39 5.79
CA PRO A 158 -15.82 -3.60 5.41
C PRO A 158 -17.22 -3.32 4.86
N ASP A 159 -17.88 -2.26 5.34
CA ASP A 159 -19.19 -1.79 4.86
C ASP A 159 -19.09 -0.79 3.69
N GLY A 160 -17.88 -0.47 3.23
CA GLY A 160 -17.59 0.48 2.16
C GLY A 160 -18.08 1.90 2.42
N SER A 161 -18.23 2.33 3.69
CA SER A 161 -18.68 3.69 4.03
C SER A 161 -17.53 4.65 4.36
N LYS A 162 -16.34 4.13 4.66
CA LYS A 162 -15.15 4.90 5.05
C LYS A 162 -13.91 4.48 4.29
N ILE A 163 -12.90 5.34 4.32
CA ILE A 163 -11.56 5.08 3.80
C ILE A 163 -10.57 5.28 4.95
N ILE A 164 -9.66 4.31 5.16
CA ILE A 164 -8.44 4.49 5.96
C ILE A 164 -7.26 4.73 5.03
N PHE A 165 -6.29 5.50 5.49
CA PHE A 165 -5.07 5.76 4.74
C PHE A 165 -3.96 6.21 5.68
N ARG A 166 -2.72 6.19 5.18
CA ARG A 166 -1.57 6.79 5.85
C ARG A 166 -1.30 8.16 5.23
N ALA A 167 -0.89 9.11 6.04
CA ALA A 167 -0.66 10.47 5.58
C ALA A 167 0.51 11.15 6.30
N SER A 168 1.25 12.00 5.59
CA SER A 168 2.17 12.97 6.20
C SER A 168 1.59 14.38 6.06
N ARG A 169 1.82 15.23 7.06
CA ARG A 169 1.30 16.61 7.08
C ARG A 169 2.42 17.56 7.47
N PRO A 170 3.28 18.03 6.54
CA PRO A 170 4.32 19.01 6.84
C PRO A 170 3.69 20.33 7.32
N LYS A 171 4.20 20.89 8.41
CA LYS A 171 3.62 22.07 9.09
C LYS A 171 4.55 23.28 9.08
N THR A 172 5.86 23.06 9.17
CA THR A 172 6.84 24.15 9.17
C THR A 172 7.20 24.56 7.75
N LYS A 173 7.73 25.78 7.60
CA LYS A 173 8.21 26.29 6.30
C LYS A 173 9.25 25.32 5.71
N GLU A 174 10.15 24.87 6.57
CA GLU A 174 11.26 23.97 6.24
C GLU A 174 10.75 22.59 5.79
N GLU A 175 9.82 21.99 6.52
CA GLU A 175 9.18 20.71 6.14
C GLU A 175 8.44 20.81 4.81
N ILE A 176 7.73 21.91 4.58
CA ILE A 176 6.97 22.15 3.35
C ILE A 176 7.91 22.30 2.15
N ASP A 177 8.96 23.12 2.30
CA ASP A 177 9.93 23.35 1.24
C ASP A 177 10.70 22.06 0.90
N GLU A 178 11.04 21.25 1.91
CA GLU A 178 11.64 19.94 1.74
C GLU A 178 10.72 18.96 1.01
N TYR A 179 9.48 18.83 1.48
CA TYR A 179 8.48 17.95 0.87
C TYR A 179 8.27 18.27 -0.61
N LYS A 180 8.04 19.55 -0.93
CA LYS A 180 7.83 20.00 -2.31
C LYS A 180 9.08 19.85 -3.17
N GLY A 181 10.26 20.05 -2.59
CA GLY A 181 11.55 19.83 -3.25
C GLY A 181 11.71 18.38 -3.67
N LEU A 182 11.49 17.43 -2.75
CA LEU A 182 11.54 16.00 -3.03
C LEU A 182 10.48 15.59 -4.07
N LEU A 183 9.24 16.05 -3.91
CA LEU A 183 8.15 15.67 -4.82
C LEU A 183 8.42 16.12 -6.25
N LYS A 184 9.00 17.31 -6.44
CA LYS A 184 9.39 17.81 -7.76
C LYS A 184 10.44 16.95 -8.45
N GLU A 185 11.32 16.32 -7.67
CA GLU A 185 12.33 15.38 -8.16
C GLU A 185 11.80 13.92 -8.25
N GLY A 186 10.50 13.71 -7.99
CA GLY A 186 9.86 12.39 -8.05
C GLY A 186 10.09 11.55 -6.79
N PHE A 187 10.16 12.16 -5.61
CA PHE A 187 10.38 11.47 -4.34
C PHE A 187 9.46 11.94 -3.22
N VAL A 188 9.20 11.06 -2.25
CA VAL A 188 8.68 11.44 -0.93
C VAL A 188 9.49 10.78 0.18
N GLN A 189 9.46 11.38 1.37
CA GLN A 189 10.12 10.83 2.55
C GLN A 189 9.07 10.30 3.55
N PRO A 190 9.06 8.99 3.85
CA PRO A 190 8.05 8.35 4.69
C PRO A 190 8.44 8.31 6.18
N THR A 191 8.84 9.44 6.78
CA THR A 191 9.31 9.44 8.18
C THR A 191 8.23 9.69 9.22
N ASP A 192 7.31 10.62 8.96
CA ASP A 192 6.29 11.05 9.91
C ASP A 192 4.90 10.80 9.31
N LEU A 193 4.55 9.51 9.25
CA LEU A 193 3.27 9.04 8.73
C LEU A 193 2.33 8.75 9.90
N GLU A 194 1.09 9.19 9.75
CA GLU A 194 0.00 8.94 10.70
C GLU A 194 -1.20 8.32 9.97
N ILE A 195 -2.07 7.66 10.71
CA ILE A 195 -3.26 7.00 10.18
C ILE A 195 -4.44 7.98 10.23
N PHE A 196 -5.14 8.08 9.10
CA PHE A 196 -6.32 8.92 8.92
C PHE A 196 -7.52 8.09 8.48
N VAL A 197 -8.71 8.60 8.77
CA VAL A 197 -10.00 8.08 8.32
C VAL A 197 -10.83 9.23 7.79
N CYS A 198 -11.51 9.01 6.67
CA CYS A 198 -12.60 9.86 6.20
C CYS A 198 -13.79 8.99 5.75
N ASP A 199 -14.94 9.61 5.51
CA ASP A 199 -16.03 8.96 4.80
C ASP A 199 -15.64 8.73 3.33
N ALA A 200 -16.28 7.77 2.66
CA ALA A 200 -15.93 7.39 1.29
C ALA A 200 -16.10 8.51 0.25
N ASP A 201 -16.77 9.61 0.60
CA ASP A 201 -16.89 10.83 -0.20
C ASP A 201 -15.85 11.92 0.14
N GLY A 202 -14.94 11.65 1.08
CA GLY A 202 -13.90 12.57 1.55
C GLY A 202 -14.33 13.45 2.73
N SER A 203 -15.60 13.44 3.13
CA SER A 203 -16.05 14.19 4.30
C SER A 203 -15.58 13.57 5.63
N ASN A 204 -15.73 14.32 6.72
CA ASN A 204 -15.40 13.85 8.08
C ASN A 204 -13.97 13.32 8.26
N LEU A 205 -13.00 13.93 7.56
CA LEU A 205 -11.59 13.63 7.72
C LEU A 205 -11.14 13.77 9.17
N LYS A 206 -10.46 12.75 9.68
CA LYS A 206 -9.96 12.67 11.03
C LYS A 206 -8.64 11.92 11.09
N GLN A 207 -7.66 12.49 11.79
CA GLN A 207 -6.45 11.79 12.20
C GLN A 207 -6.75 10.85 13.39
N VAL A 208 -6.34 9.59 13.29
CA VAL A 208 -6.57 8.54 14.29
C VAL A 208 -5.37 8.41 15.22
N THR A 209 -4.14 8.40 14.68
CA THR A 209 -2.90 8.23 15.46
C THR A 209 -2.15 9.56 15.62
N TYR A 210 -1.47 9.70 16.75
CA TYR A 210 -0.62 10.84 17.10
C TYR A 210 0.63 10.31 17.81
N LEU A 211 1.32 9.40 17.14
CA LEU A 211 2.39 8.60 17.74
C LEU A 211 3.78 9.13 17.37
N GLY A 212 3.88 9.91 16.29
CA GLY A 212 5.16 10.25 15.67
C GLY A 212 5.79 9.04 14.99
N ASN A 213 6.96 9.24 14.39
CA ASN A 213 7.61 8.25 13.54
C ASN A 213 6.65 7.75 12.43
N ALA A 214 6.91 6.55 11.89
CA ALA A 214 6.14 6.01 10.77
C ALA A 214 5.04 5.07 11.28
N ASN A 215 3.78 5.49 11.11
CA ASN A 215 2.58 4.70 11.33
C ASN A 215 1.92 4.49 9.97
N TRP A 216 1.95 3.28 9.44
CA TRP A 216 1.64 3.04 8.04
C TRP A 216 1.09 1.65 7.77
N SER A 217 0.72 1.41 6.50
CA SER A 217 0.09 0.17 6.06
C SER A 217 -1.19 -0.18 6.86
N PRO A 218 -2.15 0.75 6.94
CA PRO A 218 -3.35 0.52 7.72
C PRO A 218 -4.27 -0.48 7.02
N PHE A 219 -4.93 -1.33 7.80
CA PHE A 219 -5.97 -2.23 7.33
C PHE A 219 -7.10 -2.35 8.34
N TRP A 220 -8.33 -2.50 7.86
CA TRP A 220 -9.50 -2.62 8.72
C TRP A 220 -9.52 -3.98 9.43
N HIS A 221 -9.83 -3.96 10.72
CA HIS A 221 -10.32 -5.16 11.38
C HIS A 221 -11.68 -5.56 10.77
N PRO A 222 -12.02 -6.85 10.64
CA PRO A 222 -13.29 -7.30 10.04
C PRO A 222 -14.55 -6.72 10.70
N SER A 223 -14.46 -6.35 11.98
CA SER A 223 -15.57 -5.68 12.68
C SER A 223 -15.87 -4.26 12.19
N GLY A 224 -14.94 -3.61 11.47
CA GLY A 224 -15.06 -2.21 11.06
C GLY A 224 -14.85 -1.19 12.18
N GLU A 225 -14.53 -1.62 13.40
CA GLU A 225 -14.40 -0.74 14.58
C GLU A 225 -12.95 -0.46 14.98
N LYS A 226 -12.00 -1.21 14.42
CA LYS A 226 -10.57 -1.15 14.75
C LYS A 226 -9.73 -1.14 13.49
N ILE A 227 -8.53 -0.59 13.59
CA ILE A 227 -7.54 -0.50 12.53
C ILE A 227 -6.29 -1.23 12.99
N LEU A 228 -5.75 -2.11 12.15
CA LEU A 228 -4.39 -2.62 12.27
C LEU A 228 -3.47 -1.73 11.46
N PHE A 229 -2.27 -1.49 11.94
CA PHE A 229 -1.24 -0.73 11.23
C PHE A 229 0.15 -1.14 11.71
N SER A 230 1.15 -0.85 10.91
CA SER A 230 2.56 -1.10 11.21
C SER A 230 3.18 0.17 11.77
N SER A 231 3.94 0.07 12.85
CA SER A 231 4.58 1.23 13.44
C SER A 231 5.92 0.93 14.10
N ASN A 232 6.78 1.94 14.08
CA ASN A 232 8.03 2.03 14.83
C ASN A 232 7.98 3.17 15.86
N PHE A 233 6.81 3.59 16.34
CA PHE A 233 6.70 4.69 17.30
C PHE A 233 7.44 4.44 18.62
N ASP A 234 7.54 3.18 19.06
CA ASP A 234 8.29 2.77 20.26
C ASP A 234 9.81 2.63 20.01
N ALA A 235 10.29 2.83 18.78
CA ALA A 235 11.70 2.72 18.43
C ALA A 235 12.47 4.02 18.71
N GLU A 236 13.69 3.90 19.23
CA GLU A 236 14.61 5.05 19.35
C GLU A 236 15.02 5.60 17.98
N ALA A 237 15.20 4.72 16.99
CA ALA A 237 15.50 5.11 15.62
C ALA A 237 15.14 3.98 14.62
N GLY A 238 14.18 4.25 13.74
CA GLY A 238 13.89 3.44 12.55
C GLY A 238 13.26 2.07 12.77
N PHE A 239 13.76 1.26 13.71
CA PHE A 239 13.34 -0.12 13.99
C PHE A 239 13.31 -0.39 15.50
N PRO A 240 12.47 -1.33 15.97
CA PRO A 240 11.67 -2.29 15.19
C PRO A 240 10.37 -1.72 14.62
N PHE A 241 9.82 -2.41 13.61
CA PHE A 241 8.42 -2.23 13.21
C PHE A 241 7.59 -3.40 13.72
N ASN A 242 6.50 -3.09 14.40
CA ASN A 242 5.51 -4.06 14.85
C ASN A 242 4.11 -3.69 14.37
N ILE A 243 3.20 -4.66 14.40
CA ILE A 243 1.79 -4.45 14.09
C ILE A 243 1.07 -4.06 15.37
N TYR A 244 0.27 -3.00 15.29
CA TYR A 244 -0.57 -2.49 16.37
C TYR A 244 -2.02 -2.44 15.91
N MET A 245 -2.94 -2.45 16.86
CA MET A 245 -4.37 -2.29 16.66
C MET A 245 -4.89 -1.12 17.51
N ILE A 246 -5.76 -0.29 16.95
CA ILE A 246 -6.34 0.87 17.63
C ILE A 246 -7.82 1.03 17.28
N ASP A 247 -8.61 1.59 18.18
CA ASP A 247 -10.00 1.96 17.90
C ASP A 247 -10.06 3.21 17.01
N LEU A 248 -11.14 3.38 16.23
CA LEU A 248 -11.35 4.57 15.38
C LEU A 248 -11.35 5.90 16.12
N ASN A 249 -11.59 5.86 17.43
CA ASN A 249 -11.52 7.06 18.27
C ASN A 249 -10.07 7.47 18.64
N GLY A 250 -9.06 6.66 18.29
CA GLY A 250 -7.65 6.87 18.62
C GLY A 250 -7.25 6.34 20.01
N ARG A 251 -8.09 5.51 20.64
CA ARG A 251 -7.83 4.91 21.97
C ARG A 251 -7.60 3.41 21.87
N ASN A 252 -7.26 2.80 23.01
CA ASN A 252 -7.09 1.36 23.18
C ASN A 252 -6.01 0.77 22.25
N LEU A 253 -4.92 1.51 22.05
CA LEU A 253 -3.76 1.04 21.32
C LEU A 253 -3.23 -0.26 21.95
N LYS A 254 -3.14 -1.31 21.13
CA LYS A 254 -2.68 -2.65 21.53
C LYS A 254 -1.65 -3.13 20.52
N GLN A 255 -0.48 -3.53 21.00
CA GLN A 255 0.52 -4.19 20.18
C GLN A 255 0.09 -5.65 19.87
N ILE A 256 0.26 -6.08 18.63
CA ILE A 256 -0.14 -7.40 18.12
C ILE A 256 1.09 -8.30 17.91
N THR A 257 2.16 -7.75 17.35
CA THR A 257 3.43 -8.47 17.17
C THR A 257 4.53 -7.87 18.04
N TYR A 258 5.51 -8.69 18.42
CA TYR A 258 6.56 -8.32 19.39
C TYR A 258 7.96 -8.70 18.88
N ASP A 259 8.15 -8.67 17.56
CA ASP A 259 9.44 -8.98 16.97
C ASP A 259 10.42 -7.80 17.16
N LYS A 260 11.72 -8.08 17.01
CA LYS A 260 12.80 -7.09 17.04
C LYS A 260 13.20 -6.61 15.64
N MET A 261 12.57 -7.17 14.61
CA MET A 261 12.86 -6.91 13.21
C MET A 261 11.76 -6.02 12.60
N PHE A 262 11.15 -6.49 11.52
CA PHE A 262 10.15 -5.80 10.73
C PHE A 262 8.94 -6.70 10.62
N ASP A 263 7.80 -6.27 11.13
CA ASP A 263 6.48 -6.84 10.87
C ASP A 263 5.60 -5.75 10.26
N SER A 264 5.03 -6.02 9.08
CA SER A 264 4.21 -5.04 8.37
C SER A 264 3.17 -5.67 7.44
N PHE A 265 2.42 -4.82 6.74
CA PHE A 265 1.43 -5.17 5.73
C PHE A 265 0.34 -6.13 6.24
N PRO A 266 -0.33 -5.82 7.36
CA PRO A 266 -1.45 -6.63 7.85
C PRO A 266 -2.60 -6.58 6.85
N VAL A 267 -3.13 -7.73 6.47
CA VAL A 267 -4.35 -7.86 5.64
C VAL A 267 -5.18 -9.03 6.16
N PHE A 268 -6.45 -8.79 6.49
CA PHE A 268 -7.38 -9.86 6.85
C PHE A 268 -7.90 -10.59 5.63
N SER A 269 -8.17 -11.89 5.77
CA SER A 269 -9.01 -12.62 4.85
C SER A 269 -10.44 -12.07 4.86
N ASN A 270 -11.17 -12.24 3.75
CA ASN A 270 -12.55 -11.74 3.62
C ASN A 270 -13.52 -12.28 4.68
N ASN A 271 -13.24 -13.46 5.25
CA ASN A 271 -14.02 -14.05 6.33
C ASN A 271 -13.52 -13.67 7.73
N GLY A 272 -12.42 -12.92 7.85
CA GLY A 272 -11.83 -12.46 9.11
C GLY A 272 -11.07 -13.52 9.92
N GLU A 273 -11.02 -14.77 9.45
CA GLU A 273 -10.39 -15.88 10.19
C GLU A 273 -8.86 -15.87 10.13
N TYR A 274 -8.27 -15.21 9.13
CA TYR A 274 -6.83 -15.21 8.94
C TYR A 274 -6.29 -13.78 8.80
N LEU A 275 -5.14 -13.55 9.42
CA LEU A 275 -4.31 -12.37 9.20
C LEU A 275 -3.09 -12.79 8.40
N ILE A 276 -2.89 -12.14 7.25
CA ILE A 276 -1.66 -12.21 6.49
C ILE A 276 -0.81 -10.99 6.84
N PHE A 277 0.49 -11.18 7.01
CA PHE A 277 1.43 -10.09 7.23
C PHE A 277 2.81 -10.46 6.70
N ALA A 278 3.63 -9.46 6.40
CA ALA A 278 5.00 -9.65 5.98
C ALA A 278 5.95 -9.47 7.18
N SER A 279 7.00 -10.29 7.25
CA SER A 279 7.99 -10.19 8.32
C SER A 279 9.39 -10.63 7.91
N ASN A 280 10.39 -10.00 8.51
CA ASN A 280 11.79 -10.39 8.38
C ASN A 280 12.21 -11.45 9.42
N ARG A 281 11.26 -11.99 10.18
CA ARG A 281 11.52 -13.12 11.09
C ARG A 281 11.97 -14.36 10.30
N ASN A 282 12.83 -15.16 10.92
CA ASN A 282 13.32 -16.44 10.39
C ASN A 282 13.95 -16.38 8.98
N ASN A 283 14.46 -15.21 8.55
CA ASN A 283 15.04 -15.04 7.22
C ASN A 283 16.53 -15.46 7.12
N GLY A 284 17.04 -16.21 8.10
CA GLY A 284 18.45 -16.63 8.12
C GLY A 284 19.46 -15.48 8.27
N GLY A 285 19.02 -14.29 8.67
CA GLY A 285 19.88 -13.10 8.86
C GLY A 285 20.11 -12.28 7.59
N ASN A 286 19.43 -12.61 6.49
CA ASN A 286 19.45 -11.79 5.28
C ASN A 286 18.47 -10.60 5.41
N ARG A 287 18.14 -9.92 4.30
CA ARG A 287 17.18 -8.79 4.29
C ARG A 287 15.83 -9.16 3.68
N ASP A 288 15.57 -10.44 3.46
CA ASP A 288 14.34 -10.91 2.83
C ASP A 288 13.16 -10.70 3.79
N THR A 289 12.04 -10.34 3.18
CA THR A 289 10.74 -10.23 3.84
C THR A 289 9.87 -11.40 3.39
N ASN A 290 9.44 -12.21 4.34
CA ASN A 290 8.60 -13.38 4.10
C ASN A 290 7.14 -13.09 4.40
N VAL A 291 6.23 -13.83 3.76
CA VAL A 291 4.79 -13.74 4.02
C VAL A 291 4.38 -14.80 5.04
N PHE A 292 3.65 -14.38 6.08
CA PHE A 292 3.12 -15.23 7.12
C PHE A 292 1.59 -15.20 7.10
N ILE A 293 0.97 -16.33 7.43
CA ILE A 293 -0.47 -16.46 7.61
C ILE A 293 -0.71 -16.98 9.03
N ALA A 294 -1.50 -16.23 9.81
CA ALA A 294 -1.89 -16.59 11.16
C ALA A 294 -3.42 -16.73 11.23
N GLU A 295 -3.91 -17.70 11.98
CA GLU A 295 -5.32 -17.76 12.38
C GLU A 295 -5.58 -16.67 13.44
N TRP A 296 -6.65 -15.90 13.26
CA TRP A 296 -7.01 -14.81 14.16
C TRP A 296 -7.96 -15.28 15.25
N ILE A 297 -7.68 -14.89 16.50
CA ILE A 297 -8.50 -15.18 17.68
C ILE A 297 -8.65 -13.87 18.45
N ASP A 298 -9.91 -13.43 18.63
CA ASP A 298 -10.25 -12.20 19.36
C ASP A 298 -9.94 -12.25 20.86
#